data_AF-A0A4Q4MGD8-F1
#
_entry.id   AF-A0A4Q4MGD8-F1
#
_cell.length_a   1.000
_cell.length_b   1.000
_cell.length_c   1.000
_cell.angle_alpha   90.00
_cell.angle_beta   90.00
_cell.angle_gamma   90.00
#
_symmetry.space_group_name_H-M   'P 1'
#
loop_
_entity.id
_entity.type
_entity.pdbx_description
1 polymer ?
#
loop_
_entity_poly.entity_id
_entity_poly.type
_entity_poly.pdbx_seq_one_letter_code
_entity_poly.pdbx_strand_id
1 'polypeptide(L)'
;MLARLHFRFLSYHSLVALCVIFFIYQICTLRSVQDNIAVHIQGATAIPKYEGIPKLIWYKLGPRGLSEEARNWTDSCIKPNPEYEARFMTDESSDEYVRKTFASRPDIVDNFLALPVPIWKADILRYLLLWDQGGIWFDLDVSCEGIPIDDWIPAEYKGNTSLVVGWEFDHGWPGNYLHQMEIWAIMANPRSPHLMQCINDILQELADKTAEHGITVENTTMDIMGDTVEFTGPRRLTSAVYKSLGGMTNRNLVGSDTEELLQPKLVGDVLFMPGRSFAPMTNTYSPEEEAILSPQLVTHHYAGTWKNSHGGED
;
A
#
# COMPACT_ATOMS: atom_id res chain seq x y z
N MET A 1 -62.53 -34.13 -36.86
CA MET A 1 -62.33 -33.34 -35.62
C MET A 1 -60.93 -32.74 -35.69
N LEU A 2 -60.81 -31.51 -36.21
CA LEU A 2 -59.54 -30.76 -36.30
C LEU A 2 -59.87 -29.31 -35.96
N ALA A 3 -59.47 -28.88 -34.76
CA ALA A 3 -59.66 -27.52 -34.27
C ALA A 3 -58.55 -26.63 -34.84
N ARG A 4 -58.91 -25.60 -35.61
CA ARG A 4 -58.00 -24.55 -36.07
C ARG A 4 -57.74 -23.58 -34.90
N LEU A 5 -56.50 -23.51 -34.41
CA LEU A 5 -56.04 -22.43 -33.53
C LEU A 5 -55.99 -21.12 -34.32
N HIS A 6 -56.79 -20.13 -33.90
CA HIS A 6 -56.68 -18.75 -34.39
C HIS A 6 -55.64 -18.01 -33.54
N PHE A 7 -54.45 -17.75 -34.10
CA PHE A 7 -53.54 -16.76 -33.54
C PHE A 7 -54.10 -15.37 -33.85
N ARG A 8 -54.64 -14.69 -32.83
CA ARG A 8 -55.00 -13.27 -32.94
C ARG A 8 -53.71 -12.45 -32.87
N PHE A 9 -53.34 -11.82 -33.97
CA PHE A 9 -52.29 -10.79 -33.97
C PHE A 9 -52.69 -9.68 -32.99
N LEU A 10 -51.80 -9.29 -32.09
CA LEU A 10 -52.00 -8.11 -31.26
C LEU A 10 -52.24 -6.92 -32.17
N SER A 11 -53.28 -6.13 -31.89
CA SER A 11 -53.51 -4.88 -32.62
C SER A 11 -52.31 -3.96 -32.45
N TYR A 12 -52.00 -3.15 -33.46
CA TYR A 12 -50.88 -2.20 -33.45
C TYR A 12 -50.86 -1.34 -32.16
N HIS A 13 -52.03 -0.91 -31.68
CA HIS A 13 -52.17 -0.16 -30.43
C HIS A 13 -51.76 -0.95 -29.17
N SER A 14 -51.99 -2.26 -29.16
CA SER A 14 -51.57 -3.14 -28.05
C SER A 14 -50.05 -3.31 -28.02
N LEU A 15 -49.42 -3.37 -29.19
CA LEU A 15 -47.96 -3.44 -29.31
C LEU A 15 -47.29 -2.14 -28.84
N VAL A 16 -47.84 -0.99 -29.25
CA VAL A 16 -47.36 0.34 -28.81
C VAL A 16 -47.52 0.49 -27.30
N ALA A 17 -48.65 0.08 -26.72
CA ALA A 17 -48.86 0.14 -25.27
C ALA A 17 -47.83 -0.70 -24.50
N LEU A 18 -47.51 -1.91 -24.97
CA LEU A 18 -46.48 -2.76 -24.36
C LEU A 18 -45.09 -2.13 -24.43
N CYS A 19 -44.72 -1.52 -25.56
CA CYS A 19 -43.44 -0.81 -25.69
C CYS A 19 -43.34 0.39 -24.74
N VAL A 20 -44.43 1.15 -24.56
CA VAL A 20 -44.47 2.28 -23.62
C VAL A 20 -44.35 1.80 -22.18
N ILE A 21 -45.04 0.73 -21.79
CA ILE A 21 -44.92 0.14 -20.45
C ILE A 21 -43.50 -0.36 -20.20
N PHE A 22 -42.89 -1.04 -21.17
CA PHE A 22 -41.51 -1.50 -21.07
C PHE A 22 -40.53 -0.33 -20.94
N PHE A 23 -40.73 0.74 -21.69
CA PHE A 23 -39.89 1.93 -21.62
C PHE A 23 -40.03 2.66 -20.27
N ILE A 24 -41.26 2.78 -19.75
CA ILE A 24 -41.50 3.33 -18.40
C ILE A 24 -40.84 2.44 -17.35
N TYR A 25 -40.94 1.12 -17.46
CA TYR A 25 -40.28 0.18 -16.56
C TYR A 25 -38.76 0.37 -16.57
N GLN A 26 -38.14 0.50 -17.75
CA GLN A 26 -36.71 0.76 -17.89
C GLN A 26 -36.28 2.11 -17.28
N ILE A 27 -37.11 3.15 -17.42
CA ILE A 27 -36.84 4.45 -16.78
C ILE A 27 -36.95 4.34 -15.25
N CYS A 28 -37.95 3.62 -14.75
CA CYS A 28 -38.13 3.40 -13.31
C CYS A 28 -36.99 2.57 -12.71
N THR A 29 -36.50 1.54 -13.41
CA THR A 29 -35.35 0.76 -12.97
C THR A 29 -34.05 1.57 -13.02
N LEU A 30 -33.83 2.38 -14.07
CA LEU A 30 -32.67 3.29 -14.11
C LEU A 30 -32.70 4.30 -12.95
N ARG A 31 -33.85 4.91 -12.65
CA ARG A 31 -34.00 5.81 -11.50
C ARG A 31 -33.73 5.10 -10.19
N SER A 32 -34.28 3.91 -9.98
CA SER A 32 -34.01 3.10 -8.79
C SER A 32 -32.52 2.78 -8.63
N VAL A 33 -31.81 2.47 -9.72
CA VAL A 33 -30.36 2.25 -9.68
C VAL A 33 -29.61 3.55 -9.36
N GLN A 34 -29.99 4.69 -9.96
CA GLN A 34 -29.40 6.00 -9.63
C GLN A 34 -29.66 6.42 -8.18
N ASP A 35 -30.87 6.20 -7.67
CA ASP A 35 -31.24 6.50 -6.29
C ASP A 35 -30.49 5.59 -5.30
N ASN A 36 -30.33 4.29 -5.61
CA ASN A 36 -29.52 3.38 -4.80
C ASN A 36 -28.02 3.76 -4.80
N ILE A 37 -27.47 4.20 -5.94
CA ILE A 37 -26.11 4.73 -6.02
C ILE A 37 -25.99 6.03 -5.19
N ALA A 38 -26.96 6.93 -5.29
CA ALA A 38 -26.97 8.18 -4.52
C ALA A 38 -27.07 7.93 -2.99
N VAL A 39 -27.87 6.95 -2.56
CA VAL A 39 -27.96 6.52 -1.16
C VAL A 39 -26.65 5.89 -0.68
N HIS A 40 -25.95 5.12 -1.52
CA HIS A 40 -24.61 4.60 -1.18
C HIS A 40 -23.56 5.71 -1.09
N ILE A 41 -23.64 6.75 -1.91
CA ILE A 41 -22.74 7.91 -1.85
C ILE A 41 -23.03 8.77 -0.60
N GLN A 42 -24.29 8.90 -0.19
CA GLN A 42 -24.67 9.61 1.05
C GLN A 42 -24.29 8.86 2.35
N GLY A 43 -24.02 7.55 2.26
CA GLY A 43 -23.52 6.73 3.36
C GLY A 43 -22.00 6.71 3.51
N ALA A 44 -21.25 7.39 2.64
CA ALA A 44 -19.82 7.60 2.83
C ALA A 44 -19.63 8.55 4.01
N THR A 45 -19.51 7.98 5.21
CA THR A 45 -19.01 8.66 6.39
C THR A 45 -17.79 9.48 5.99
N ALA A 46 -17.82 10.79 6.26
CA ALA A 46 -16.67 11.66 6.04
C ALA A 46 -15.42 10.94 6.55
N ILE A 47 -14.44 10.72 5.67
CA ILE A 47 -13.17 10.12 6.06
C ILE A 47 -12.67 10.97 7.24
N PRO A 48 -12.39 10.37 8.41
CA PRO A 48 -11.85 11.12 9.53
C PRO A 48 -10.65 11.91 9.02
N LYS A 49 -10.72 13.23 9.10
CA LYS A 49 -9.58 14.06 8.73
C LYS A 49 -8.59 13.91 9.87
N TYR A 50 -7.68 12.95 9.74
CA TYR A 50 -6.60 12.76 10.70
C TYR A 50 -5.74 14.03 10.71
N GLU A 51 -5.46 14.55 11.90
CA GLU A 51 -4.55 15.70 12.07
C GLU A 51 -3.09 15.23 11.90
N GLY A 52 -2.74 14.89 10.66
CA GLY A 52 -1.42 14.36 10.31
C GLY A 52 -1.26 12.86 10.59
N ILE A 53 -0.04 12.39 10.34
CA ILE A 53 0.35 11.00 10.50
C ILE A 53 0.39 10.64 11.99
N PRO A 54 -0.27 9.55 12.43
CA PRO A 54 -0.25 9.13 13.83
C PRO A 54 1.17 8.96 14.40
N LYS A 55 1.37 9.34 15.67
CA LYS A 55 2.67 9.21 16.36
C LYS A 55 2.92 7.78 16.84
N LEU A 56 3.01 6.86 15.90
CA LEU A 56 3.14 5.43 16.11
C LEU A 56 4.25 4.89 15.21
N ILE A 57 5.17 4.12 15.79
CA ILE A 57 6.28 3.49 15.09
C ILE A 57 6.12 1.97 15.20
N TRP A 58 6.19 1.29 14.07
CA TRP A 58 6.07 -0.15 13.94
C TRP A 58 7.40 -0.77 13.53
N TYR A 59 7.77 -1.84 14.24
CA TYR A 59 8.87 -2.73 13.91
C TYR A 59 8.38 -4.18 13.91
N LYS A 60 9.02 -5.06 13.15
CA LYS A 60 8.81 -6.52 13.22
C LYS A 60 10.10 -7.22 13.67
N LEU A 61 9.98 -8.03 14.71
CA LEU A 61 11.08 -8.83 15.28
C LEU A 61 11.25 -10.17 14.58
N GLY A 62 12.49 -10.57 14.33
CA GLY A 62 12.80 -11.98 14.08
C GLY A 62 12.60 -12.85 15.32
N PRO A 63 12.71 -14.18 15.20
CA PRO A 63 12.47 -15.13 16.29
C PRO A 63 13.38 -14.93 17.52
N ARG A 64 14.59 -14.38 17.33
CA ARG A 64 15.51 -14.06 18.44
C ARG A 64 15.20 -12.74 19.16
N GLY A 65 14.19 -12.00 18.69
CA GLY A 65 13.82 -10.71 19.25
C GLY A 65 14.83 -9.61 18.94
N LEU A 66 14.81 -8.55 19.75
CA LEU A 66 15.59 -7.33 19.50
C LEU A 66 17.05 -7.48 19.94
N SER A 67 17.96 -7.59 18.98
CA SER A 67 19.42 -7.60 19.20
C SER A 67 19.94 -6.26 19.73
N GLU A 68 21.17 -6.22 20.26
CA GLU A 68 21.80 -4.96 20.70
C GLU A 68 22.04 -3.99 19.54
N GLU A 69 22.43 -4.51 18.38
CA GLU A 69 22.65 -3.71 17.17
C GLU A 69 21.34 -3.11 16.66
N ALA A 70 20.29 -3.93 16.52
CA ALA A 70 18.96 -3.44 16.15
C ALA A 70 18.39 -2.48 17.20
N ARG A 71 18.69 -2.68 18.49
CA ARG A 71 18.34 -1.71 19.53
C ARG A 71 19.03 -0.37 19.30
N ASN A 72 20.31 -0.35 18.94
CA ASN A 72 21.03 0.89 18.67
C ASN A 72 20.43 1.64 17.48
N TRP A 73 20.08 0.92 16.40
CA TRP A 73 19.42 1.51 15.23
C TRP A 73 18.03 2.03 15.57
N THR A 74 17.16 1.21 16.16
CA THR A 74 15.81 1.64 16.56
C THR A 74 15.81 2.77 17.59
N ASP A 75 16.74 2.76 18.57
CA ASP A 75 16.89 3.83 19.57
C ASP A 75 17.23 5.19 18.94
N SER A 76 17.93 5.21 17.80
CA SER A 76 18.22 6.46 17.07
C SER A 76 16.96 7.13 16.52
N CYS A 77 15.90 6.35 16.25
CA CYS A 77 14.59 6.86 15.86
C CYS A 77 13.70 7.13 17.08
N ILE A 78 13.69 6.26 18.08
CA ILE A 78 12.75 6.34 19.21
C ILE A 78 13.14 7.46 20.19
N LYS A 79 14.41 7.54 20.62
CA LYS A 79 14.83 8.46 21.68
C LYS A 79 14.63 9.95 21.34
N PRO A 80 14.91 10.41 20.11
CA PRO A 80 14.65 11.80 19.73
C PRO A 80 13.15 12.13 19.56
N ASN A 81 12.27 11.12 19.53
CA ASN A 81 10.84 11.26 19.26
C ASN A 81 9.99 10.73 20.43
N PRO A 82 10.11 11.29 21.66
CA PRO A 82 9.50 10.74 22.88
C PRO A 82 7.96 10.75 22.88
N GLU A 83 7.33 11.49 21.98
CA GLU A 83 5.87 11.51 21.81
C GLU A 83 5.36 10.37 20.92
N TYR A 84 6.26 9.62 20.27
CA TYR A 84 5.91 8.47 19.45
C TYR A 84 5.87 7.20 20.28
N GLU A 85 4.81 6.41 20.12
CA GLU A 85 4.73 5.06 20.68
C GLU A 85 5.44 4.08 19.75
N ALA A 86 6.48 3.38 20.22
CA ALA A 86 7.14 2.33 19.46
C ALA A 86 6.56 0.95 19.80
N ARG A 87 6.16 0.18 18.78
CA ARG A 87 5.62 -1.17 18.90
C ARG A 87 6.46 -2.16 18.12
N PHE A 88 6.79 -3.27 18.77
CA PHE A 88 7.58 -4.35 18.20
C PHE A 88 6.69 -5.59 18.06
N MET A 89 6.43 -5.99 16.82
CA MET A 89 5.58 -7.12 16.48
C MET A 89 6.40 -8.40 16.39
N THR A 90 6.03 -9.43 17.14
CA THR A 90 6.47 -10.82 16.92
C THR A 90 5.56 -11.52 15.91
N ASP A 91 5.95 -12.69 15.41
CA ASP A 91 5.12 -13.49 14.51
C ASP A 91 3.75 -13.83 15.14
N GLU A 92 3.72 -14.19 16.42
CA GLU A 92 2.46 -14.51 17.14
C GLU A 92 1.57 -13.28 17.30
N SER A 93 2.15 -12.15 17.72
CA SER A 93 1.38 -10.91 17.88
C SER A 93 0.89 -10.35 16.54
N SER A 94 1.63 -10.60 15.46
CA SER A 94 1.24 -10.24 14.09
C SER A 94 0.03 -11.06 13.64
N ASP A 95 0.07 -12.37 13.85
CA ASP A 95 -1.05 -13.27 13.55
C ASP A 95 -2.31 -12.91 14.35
N GLU A 96 -2.15 -12.65 15.65
CA GLU A 96 -3.27 -12.23 16.50
C GLU A 96 -3.84 -10.88 16.05
N TYR A 97 -2.97 -9.91 15.75
CA TYR A 97 -3.37 -8.60 15.25
C TYR A 97 -4.20 -8.75 13.98
N VAL A 98 -3.71 -9.49 12.98
CA VAL A 98 -4.40 -9.66 11.71
C VAL A 98 -5.74 -10.37 11.91
N ARG A 99 -5.78 -11.47 12.66
CA ARG A 99 -7.03 -12.19 12.97
C ARG A 99 -8.10 -11.29 13.59
N LYS A 100 -7.70 -10.47 14.55
CA LYS A 100 -8.63 -9.63 15.32
C LYS A 100 -9.08 -8.41 14.52
N THR A 101 -8.13 -7.67 13.96
CA THR A 101 -8.37 -6.38 13.30
C THR A 101 -9.06 -6.57 11.95
N PHE A 102 -8.71 -7.62 11.21
CA PHE A 102 -9.25 -7.91 9.88
C PHE A 102 -10.27 -9.04 9.88
N ALA A 103 -10.91 -9.34 11.03
CA ALA A 103 -11.90 -10.42 11.15
C ALA A 103 -13.07 -10.32 10.14
N SER A 104 -13.39 -9.12 9.65
CA SER A 104 -14.40 -8.88 8.61
C SER A 104 -13.91 -9.08 7.17
N ARG A 105 -12.61 -9.35 6.99
CA ARG A 105 -11.90 -9.57 5.72
C ARG A 105 -11.21 -10.93 5.76
N PRO A 106 -11.97 -12.05 5.64
CA PRO A 106 -11.40 -13.39 5.63
C PRO A 106 -10.39 -13.58 4.48
N ASP A 107 -10.58 -12.87 3.37
CA ASP A 107 -9.61 -12.82 2.27
C ASP A 107 -8.23 -12.29 2.71
N ILE A 108 -8.15 -11.34 3.65
CA ILE A 108 -6.88 -10.91 4.23
C ILE A 108 -6.38 -11.93 5.25
N VAL A 109 -7.25 -12.33 6.20
CA VAL A 109 -6.86 -13.17 7.35
C VAL A 109 -6.36 -14.54 6.89
N ASP A 110 -7.12 -15.22 6.04
CA ASP A 110 -6.83 -16.58 5.61
C ASP A 110 -5.53 -16.61 4.79
N ASN A 111 -5.38 -15.68 3.83
CA ASN A 111 -4.16 -15.58 3.03
C ASN A 111 -2.94 -15.22 3.89
N PHE A 112 -3.04 -14.22 4.76
CA PHE A 112 -1.90 -13.78 5.59
C PHE A 112 -1.39 -14.90 6.51
N LEU A 113 -2.30 -15.63 7.16
CA LEU A 113 -1.93 -16.72 8.06
C LEU A 113 -1.36 -17.94 7.32
N ALA A 114 -1.79 -18.15 6.07
CA ALA A 114 -1.34 -19.26 5.23
C ALA A 114 0.02 -19.04 4.55
N LEU A 115 0.54 -17.80 4.53
CA LEU A 115 1.81 -17.50 3.83
C LEU A 115 2.99 -18.31 4.40
N PRO A 116 3.70 -19.09 3.58
CA PRO A 116 4.76 -19.98 4.06
C PRO A 116 6.12 -19.28 4.17
N VAL A 117 6.30 -18.12 3.53
CA VAL A 117 7.57 -17.39 3.47
C VAL A 117 7.53 -16.19 4.43
N PRO A 118 8.41 -16.14 5.45
CA PRO A 118 8.40 -15.08 6.45
C PRO A 118 8.50 -13.65 5.93
N ILE A 119 9.34 -13.40 4.91
CA ILE A 119 9.51 -12.05 4.35
C ILE A 119 8.21 -11.54 3.70
N TRP A 120 7.47 -12.39 2.98
CA TRP A 120 6.17 -11.99 2.41
C TRP A 120 5.18 -11.57 3.48
N LYS A 121 5.21 -12.28 4.62
CA LYS A 121 4.36 -11.98 5.76
C LYS A 121 4.75 -10.66 6.42
N ALA A 122 6.04 -10.40 6.61
CA ALA A 122 6.53 -9.11 7.12
C ALA A 122 6.17 -7.94 6.17
N ASP A 123 6.32 -8.15 4.85
CA ASP A 123 5.99 -7.16 3.84
C ASP A 123 4.49 -6.81 3.82
N ILE A 124 3.60 -7.79 3.93
CA ILE A 124 2.16 -7.54 3.98
C ILE A 124 1.77 -6.92 5.34
N LEU A 125 2.39 -7.36 6.44
CA LEU A 125 2.12 -6.86 7.77
C LEU A 125 2.32 -5.34 7.84
N ARG A 126 3.41 -4.81 7.28
CA ARG A 126 3.64 -3.36 7.29
C ARG A 126 2.53 -2.58 6.61
N TYR A 127 2.03 -3.06 5.47
CA TYR A 127 0.92 -2.41 4.78
C TYR A 127 -0.38 -2.49 5.58
N LEU A 128 -0.65 -3.63 6.24
CA LEU A 128 -1.84 -3.83 7.08
C LEU A 128 -1.82 -2.93 8.32
N LEU A 129 -0.70 -2.83 9.02
CA LEU A 129 -0.56 -1.99 10.21
C LEU A 129 -0.73 -0.51 9.86
N LEU A 130 -0.03 -0.06 8.81
CA LEU A 130 -0.13 1.32 8.33
C LEU A 130 -1.52 1.64 7.77
N TRP A 131 -2.16 0.70 7.08
CA TRP A 131 -3.53 0.92 6.62
C TRP A 131 -4.54 0.99 7.78
N ASP A 132 -4.37 0.22 8.84
CA ASP A 132 -5.33 0.21 9.94
C ASP A 132 -5.15 1.37 10.93
N GLN A 133 -3.92 1.59 11.40
CA GLN A 133 -3.60 2.55 12.46
C GLN A 133 -2.75 3.72 11.99
N GLY A 134 -2.26 3.71 10.74
CA GLY A 134 -1.28 4.67 10.28
C GLY A 134 0.03 4.58 11.05
N GLY A 135 0.73 5.70 11.09
CA GLY A 135 2.02 5.83 11.72
C GLY A 135 3.14 5.55 10.73
N ILE A 136 4.21 4.94 11.24
CA ILE A 136 5.47 4.80 10.53
C ILE A 136 5.94 3.38 10.69
N TRP A 137 6.29 2.76 9.58
CA TRP A 137 7.03 1.50 9.59
C TRP A 137 8.51 1.79 9.50
N PHE A 138 9.31 1.10 10.30
CA PHE A 138 10.75 0.97 10.07
C PHE A 138 11.16 -0.52 10.05
N ASP A 139 12.04 -0.89 9.12
CA ASP A 139 12.80 -2.13 9.28
C ASP A 139 13.78 -1.99 10.47
N LEU A 140 14.19 -3.12 11.05
CA LEU A 140 15.01 -3.12 12.27
C LEU A 140 16.43 -2.58 12.06
N ASP A 141 16.91 -2.63 10.82
CA ASP A 141 18.21 -2.11 10.39
C ASP A 141 18.11 -0.72 9.76
N VAL A 142 17.15 0.08 10.23
CA VAL A 142 17.04 1.52 9.93
C VAL A 142 17.44 2.35 11.14
N SER A 143 18.35 3.31 10.92
CA SER A 143 18.64 4.40 11.86
C SER A 143 18.09 5.73 11.37
N CYS A 144 17.77 6.64 12.30
CA CYS A 144 17.36 8.01 12.00
C CYS A 144 18.53 8.98 12.22
N GLU A 145 18.67 9.96 11.34
CA GLU A 145 19.82 10.88 11.28
C GLU A 145 19.64 12.15 12.14
N GLY A 146 18.88 12.05 13.23
CA GLY A 146 18.77 13.09 14.26
C GLY A 146 17.76 14.21 14.01
N ILE A 147 17.17 14.31 12.81
CA ILE A 147 16.03 15.22 12.56
C ILE A 147 14.76 14.60 13.14
N PRO A 148 14.01 15.30 14.01
CA PRO A 148 12.73 14.80 14.55
C PRO A 148 11.75 14.45 13.44
N ILE A 149 11.01 13.35 13.63
CA ILE A 149 10.06 12.82 12.64
C ILE A 149 8.96 13.83 12.29
N ASP A 150 8.53 14.62 13.29
CA ASP A 150 7.54 15.68 13.10
C ASP A 150 7.97 16.74 12.07
N ASP A 151 9.26 16.84 11.76
CA ASP A 151 9.86 17.80 10.82
C ASP A 151 10.19 17.19 9.45
N TRP A 152 9.93 15.90 9.23
CA TRP A 152 10.26 15.23 7.96
C TRP A 152 9.39 15.70 6.79
N ILE A 153 8.14 16.07 7.06
CA ILE A 153 7.21 16.59 6.05
C ILE A 153 7.30 18.12 6.04
N PRO A 154 7.68 18.76 4.91
CA PRO A 154 7.67 20.21 4.77
C PRO A 154 6.31 20.83 5.15
N ALA A 155 6.32 22.00 5.79
CA ALA A 155 5.13 22.62 6.36
C ALA A 155 4.01 22.84 5.33
N GLU A 156 4.37 23.16 4.09
CA GLU A 156 3.47 23.33 2.95
C GLU A 156 2.74 22.04 2.53
N TYR A 157 3.28 20.86 2.88
CA TYR A 157 2.74 19.56 2.50
C TYR A 157 2.01 18.85 3.65
N LYS A 158 2.26 19.20 4.92
CA LYS A 158 1.68 18.53 6.11
C LYS A 158 0.16 18.35 6.05
N GLY A 159 -0.58 19.37 5.62
CA GLY A 159 -2.04 19.34 5.56
C GLY A 159 -2.65 18.51 4.43
N ASN A 160 -1.84 18.11 3.45
CA ASN A 160 -2.29 17.43 2.22
C ASN A 160 -1.64 16.04 2.05
N THR A 161 -0.74 15.64 2.94
CA THR A 161 -0.03 14.37 2.85
C THR A 161 -0.78 13.28 3.62
N SER A 162 -1.05 12.16 2.95
CA SER A 162 -1.62 10.95 3.54
C SER A 162 -0.67 9.75 3.51
N LEU A 163 0.32 9.76 2.63
CA LEU A 163 1.35 8.74 2.49
C LEU A 163 2.68 9.41 2.18
N VAL A 164 3.75 8.98 2.83
CA VAL A 164 5.14 9.37 2.54
C VAL A 164 5.90 8.11 2.13
N VAL A 165 6.56 8.18 0.98
CA VAL A 165 7.37 7.09 0.42
C VAL A 165 8.72 7.65 -0.04
N GLY A 166 9.80 6.91 0.17
CA GLY A 166 11.12 7.23 -0.33
C GLY A 166 11.47 6.46 -1.59
N TRP A 167 12.34 7.03 -2.42
CA TRP A 167 12.95 6.28 -3.51
C TRP A 167 14.18 5.49 -3.05
N GLU A 168 14.37 4.27 -3.57
CA GLU A 168 15.58 3.46 -3.37
C GLU A 168 16.63 3.71 -4.45
N PHE A 169 16.27 3.51 -5.73
CA PHE A 169 17.14 3.73 -6.89
C PHE A 169 16.51 4.83 -7.75
N ASP A 170 17.03 6.06 -7.67
CA ASP A 170 16.37 7.22 -8.29
C ASP A 170 17.29 8.29 -8.89
N HIS A 171 18.50 8.49 -8.35
CA HIS A 171 19.39 9.54 -8.84
C HIS A 171 20.83 9.09 -9.01
N GLY A 172 21.46 9.54 -10.10
CA GLY A 172 22.89 9.33 -10.37
C GLY A 172 23.25 8.00 -11.04
N TRP A 173 22.27 7.18 -11.45
CA TRP A 173 22.54 5.92 -12.15
C TRP A 173 22.65 6.13 -13.67
N PRO A 174 23.68 5.56 -14.33
CA PRO A 174 23.84 5.68 -15.77
C PRO A 174 22.87 4.75 -16.53
N GLY A 175 22.31 5.24 -17.63
CA GLY A 175 21.47 4.46 -18.54
C GLY A 175 20.03 4.33 -18.05
N ASN A 176 19.28 3.41 -18.66
CA ASN A 176 17.91 3.13 -18.24
C ASN A 176 17.92 2.08 -17.12
N TYR A 177 17.40 2.46 -15.96
CA TYR A 177 17.19 1.57 -14.83
C TYR A 177 15.74 1.68 -14.38
N LEU A 178 15.30 0.69 -13.63
CA LEU A 178 13.95 0.69 -13.08
C LEU A 178 13.98 1.43 -11.74
N HIS A 179 13.24 2.52 -11.66
CA HIS A 179 13.03 3.23 -10.41
C HIS A 179 12.14 2.37 -9.50
N GLN A 180 12.49 2.27 -8.22
CA GLN A 180 11.65 1.61 -7.22
C GLN A 180 11.70 2.39 -5.90
N MET A 181 10.56 2.46 -5.23
CA MET A 181 10.48 2.98 -3.87
C MET A 181 11.14 2.02 -2.90
N GLU A 182 11.65 2.53 -1.78
CA GLU A 182 11.99 1.69 -0.65
C GLU A 182 10.75 1.33 0.17
N ILE A 183 10.87 0.33 1.06
CA ILE A 183 9.79 -0.08 1.99
C ILE A 183 10.26 -0.25 3.43
N TRP A 184 11.51 0.12 3.71
CA TRP A 184 12.08 0.05 5.04
C TRP A 184 11.70 1.26 5.89
N ALA A 185 11.13 2.32 5.31
CA ALA A 185 10.63 3.50 6.00
C ALA A 185 9.38 4.07 5.28
N ILE A 186 8.18 3.77 5.77
CA ILE A 186 6.92 4.27 5.17
C ILE A 186 6.11 5.00 6.23
N MET A 187 5.58 6.18 5.92
CA MET A 187 4.69 6.92 6.82
C MET A 187 3.29 7.02 6.21
N ALA A 188 2.22 6.77 6.97
CA ALA A 188 0.87 6.84 6.43
C ALA A 188 -0.17 7.31 7.45
N ASN A 189 -1.19 8.02 6.95
CA ASN A 189 -2.46 8.13 7.62
C ASN A 189 -3.20 6.78 7.57
N PRO A 190 -4.04 6.48 8.57
CA PRO A 190 -4.93 5.33 8.51
C PRO A 190 -5.83 5.41 7.27
N ARG A 191 -6.15 4.23 6.75
CA ARG A 191 -7.05 4.00 5.60
C ARG A 191 -6.52 4.56 4.27
N SER A 192 -5.20 4.67 4.11
CA SER A 192 -4.59 5.06 2.84
C SER A 192 -5.08 4.17 1.67
N PRO A 193 -5.71 4.74 0.62
CA PRO A 193 -6.18 3.97 -0.52
C PRO A 193 -5.02 3.30 -1.28
N HIS A 194 -3.83 3.91 -1.24
CA HIS A 194 -2.61 3.41 -1.88
C HIS A 194 -2.11 2.12 -1.23
N LEU A 195 -2.14 2.06 0.11
CA LEU A 195 -1.78 0.84 0.84
C LEU A 195 -2.81 -0.28 0.62
N MET A 196 -4.11 0.07 0.57
CA MET A 196 -5.15 -0.91 0.25
C MET A 196 -5.04 -1.41 -1.21
N GLN A 197 -4.64 -0.55 -2.14
CA GLN A 197 -4.33 -0.95 -3.51
C GLN A 197 -3.20 -1.99 -3.52
N CYS A 198 -2.13 -1.77 -2.75
CA CYS A 198 -1.01 -2.72 -2.60
C CYS A 198 -1.47 -4.07 -2.05
N ILE A 199 -2.21 -4.06 -0.93
CA ILE A 199 -2.76 -5.27 -0.30
C ILE A 199 -3.64 -6.04 -1.29
N ASN A 200 -4.55 -5.36 -1.99
CA ASN A 200 -5.44 -6.02 -2.94
C ASN A 200 -4.69 -6.60 -4.14
N ASP A 201 -3.65 -5.92 -4.64
CA ASP A 201 -2.85 -6.42 -5.76
C ASP A 201 -2.05 -7.68 -5.35
N ILE A 202 -1.55 -7.74 -4.12
CA ILE A 202 -0.89 -8.94 -3.56
C ILE A 202 -1.88 -10.11 -3.45
N LEU A 203 -3.07 -9.87 -2.88
CA LEU A 203 -4.09 -10.89 -2.73
C LEU A 203 -4.59 -11.41 -4.08
N GLN A 204 -4.71 -10.52 -5.07
CA GLN A 204 -5.09 -10.91 -6.43
C GLN A 204 -4.02 -11.80 -7.06
N GLU A 205 -2.74 -11.45 -6.94
CA GLU A 205 -1.65 -12.28 -7.46
C GLU A 205 -1.57 -13.64 -6.77
N LEU A 206 -1.79 -13.72 -5.46
CA LEU A 206 -1.94 -14.98 -4.74
C LEU A 206 -3.07 -15.83 -5.32
N ALA A 207 -4.25 -15.24 -5.51
CA ALA A 207 -5.40 -15.94 -6.08
C ALA A 207 -5.11 -16.44 -7.51
N ASP A 208 -4.49 -15.60 -8.34
CA ASP A 208 -4.16 -15.94 -9.72
C ASP A 208 -3.12 -17.08 -9.77
N LYS A 209 -2.05 -16.99 -8.99
CA LYS A 209 -0.97 -18.01 -8.95
C LYS A 209 -1.43 -19.33 -8.35
N THR A 210 -2.20 -19.29 -7.28
CA THR A 210 -2.75 -20.52 -6.68
C THR A 210 -3.73 -21.22 -7.64
N ALA A 211 -4.55 -20.46 -8.36
CA ALA A 211 -5.44 -21.01 -9.39
C ALA A 211 -4.68 -21.55 -10.60
N GLU A 212 -3.68 -20.82 -11.11
CA GLU A 212 -2.82 -21.22 -12.24
C GLU A 212 -2.14 -22.57 -11.97
N HIS A 213 -1.65 -22.77 -10.75
CA HIS A 213 -0.90 -23.97 -10.37
C HIS A 213 -1.75 -25.06 -9.69
N GLY A 214 -3.03 -24.79 -9.40
CA GLY A 214 -3.92 -25.73 -8.71
C GLY A 214 -3.48 -26.06 -7.28
N ILE A 215 -2.92 -25.07 -6.57
CA ILE A 215 -2.40 -25.22 -5.20
C ILE A 215 -3.16 -24.33 -4.21
N THR A 216 -2.90 -24.51 -2.91
CA THR A 216 -3.33 -23.57 -1.87
C THR A 216 -2.20 -22.60 -1.51
N VAL A 217 -2.52 -21.54 -0.77
CA VAL A 217 -1.54 -20.50 -0.37
C VAL A 217 -0.40 -21.08 0.45
N GLU A 218 -0.66 -22.04 1.33
CA GLU A 218 0.35 -22.70 2.18
C GLU A 218 1.40 -23.47 1.36
N ASN A 219 1.06 -23.83 0.13
CA ASN A 219 1.93 -24.56 -0.79
C ASN A 219 2.61 -23.64 -1.81
N THR A 220 2.46 -22.32 -1.68
CA THR A 220 3.21 -21.36 -2.52
C THR A 220 4.69 -21.39 -2.18
N THR A 221 5.54 -21.17 -3.18
CA THR A 221 7.00 -21.11 -3.04
C THR A 221 7.54 -19.91 -3.80
N MET A 222 8.77 -19.48 -3.50
CA MET A 222 9.41 -18.39 -4.25
C MET A 222 9.49 -18.70 -5.75
N ASP A 223 9.67 -19.97 -6.14
CA ASP A 223 9.69 -20.36 -7.55
C ASP A 223 8.33 -20.14 -8.24
N ILE A 224 7.22 -20.29 -7.51
CA ILE A 224 5.86 -20.12 -8.03
C ILE A 224 5.46 -18.64 -8.06
N MET A 225 5.75 -17.93 -6.97
CA MET A 225 5.37 -16.52 -6.83
C MET A 225 6.33 -15.57 -7.55
N GLY A 226 7.53 -16.03 -7.89
CA GLY A 226 8.56 -15.21 -8.52
C GLY A 226 9.34 -14.36 -7.52
N ASP A 227 9.85 -13.22 -8.01
CA ASP A 227 10.68 -12.32 -7.22
C ASP A 227 9.87 -11.71 -6.06
N THR A 228 10.38 -11.84 -4.83
CA THR A 228 9.78 -11.23 -3.64
C THR A 228 9.64 -9.71 -3.80
N VAL A 229 10.59 -9.07 -4.48
CA VAL A 229 10.58 -7.63 -4.74
C VAL A 229 9.36 -7.20 -5.55
N GLU A 230 8.91 -8.03 -6.49
CA GLU A 230 7.75 -7.77 -7.35
C GLU A 230 6.45 -8.25 -6.72
N PHE A 231 6.48 -9.35 -5.98
CA PHE A 231 5.29 -9.91 -5.36
C PHE A 231 4.81 -9.07 -4.18
N THR A 232 5.61 -8.91 -3.12
CA THR A 232 5.21 -8.23 -1.87
C THR A 232 6.09 -7.02 -1.51
N GLY A 233 7.28 -6.93 -2.11
CA GLY A 233 8.31 -5.96 -1.79
C GLY A 233 8.19 -4.61 -2.53
N PRO A 234 9.33 -3.93 -2.80
CA PRO A 234 9.32 -2.51 -3.15
C PRO A 234 8.67 -2.19 -4.50
N ARG A 235 8.80 -3.07 -5.49
CA ARG A 235 8.16 -2.87 -6.80
C ARG A 235 6.64 -3.06 -6.72
N ARG A 236 6.17 -3.95 -5.83
CA ARG A 236 4.74 -4.09 -5.56
C ARG A 236 4.17 -2.78 -5.03
N LEU A 237 4.77 -2.20 -3.99
CA LEU A 237 4.33 -0.93 -3.44
C LEU A 237 4.38 0.18 -4.50
N THR A 238 5.49 0.28 -5.23
CA THR A 238 5.66 1.28 -6.30
C THR A 238 4.51 1.21 -7.30
N SER A 239 4.24 0.03 -7.87
CA SER A 239 3.16 -0.16 -8.85
C SER A 239 1.78 0.19 -8.28
N ALA A 240 1.51 -0.20 -7.03
CA ALA A 240 0.24 0.06 -6.36
C ALA A 240 0.01 1.55 -6.09
N VAL A 241 1.04 2.28 -5.67
CA VAL A 241 0.98 3.74 -5.46
C VAL A 241 0.66 4.45 -6.77
N TYR A 242 1.36 4.14 -7.86
CA TYR A 242 1.07 4.75 -9.17
C TYR A 242 -0.32 4.40 -9.68
N LYS A 243 -0.77 3.13 -9.52
CA LYS A 243 -2.11 2.71 -9.90
C LYS A 243 -3.20 3.46 -9.13
N SER A 244 -3.05 3.57 -7.81
CA SER A 244 -3.99 4.28 -6.94
C SER A 244 -4.01 5.79 -7.23
N LEU A 245 -2.84 6.43 -7.35
CA LEU A 245 -2.73 7.83 -7.75
C LEU A 245 -3.32 8.11 -9.13
N GLY A 246 -3.14 7.20 -10.09
CA GLY A 246 -3.70 7.35 -11.42
C GLY A 246 -5.23 7.38 -11.40
N GLY A 247 -5.85 6.53 -10.57
CA GLY A 247 -7.28 6.56 -10.30
C GLY A 247 -7.73 7.83 -9.59
N MET A 248 -6.98 8.28 -8.58
CA MET A 248 -7.30 9.48 -7.78
C MET A 248 -7.21 10.78 -8.59
N THR A 249 -6.16 10.91 -9.40
CA THR A 249 -5.88 12.13 -10.17
C THR A 249 -6.52 12.12 -11.56
N ASN A 250 -7.09 10.98 -11.97
CA ASN A 250 -7.57 10.74 -13.33
C ASN A 250 -6.51 11.07 -14.40
N ARG A 251 -5.23 10.77 -14.08
CA ARG A 251 -4.06 11.02 -14.92
C ARG A 251 -3.18 9.78 -14.92
N ASN A 252 -2.63 9.42 -16.07
CA ASN A 252 -1.54 8.45 -16.11
C ASN A 252 -0.26 9.17 -15.66
N LEU A 253 0.16 8.92 -14.42
CA LEU A 253 1.45 9.38 -13.93
C LEU A 253 2.56 8.64 -14.66
N VAL A 254 3.59 9.37 -15.06
CA VAL A 254 4.82 8.82 -15.64
C VAL A 254 5.99 9.12 -14.73
N GLY A 255 7.09 8.40 -14.90
CA GLY A 255 8.27 8.52 -14.05
C GLY A 255 8.77 9.96 -13.83
N SER A 256 8.80 10.77 -14.88
CA SER A 256 9.19 12.19 -14.81
C SER A 256 8.29 13.07 -13.92
N ASP A 257 7.11 12.59 -13.51
CA ASP A 257 6.28 13.28 -12.53
C ASP A 257 6.85 13.15 -11.11
N THR A 258 7.71 12.17 -10.79
CA THR A 258 8.10 11.86 -9.41
C THR A 258 9.51 11.27 -9.23
N GLU A 259 10.26 11.00 -10.29
CA GLU A 259 11.63 10.45 -10.27
C GLU A 259 12.71 11.56 -10.35
N GLU A 260 13.97 11.18 -10.11
CA GLU A 260 15.17 12.04 -10.08
C GLU A 260 15.03 13.22 -9.11
N LEU A 261 14.54 12.94 -7.90
CA LEU A 261 14.19 13.98 -6.94
C LEU A 261 15.41 14.47 -6.14
N LEU A 262 15.57 15.80 -6.09
CA LEU A 262 16.47 16.50 -5.17
C LEU A 262 15.73 17.04 -3.92
N GLN A 263 14.42 17.26 -4.06
CA GLN A 263 13.53 17.84 -3.05
C GLN A 263 12.21 17.07 -2.97
N PRO A 264 11.47 17.11 -1.84
CA PRO A 264 10.21 16.39 -1.70
C PRO A 264 9.18 16.88 -2.70
N LYS A 265 8.38 15.96 -3.24
CA LYS A 265 7.36 16.28 -4.25
C LYS A 265 6.03 15.64 -3.89
N LEU A 266 5.02 16.49 -3.68
CA LEU A 266 3.65 16.04 -3.42
C LEU A 266 2.89 15.83 -4.74
N VAL A 267 2.33 14.64 -4.93
CA VAL A 267 1.40 14.33 -6.04
C VAL A 267 0.13 13.71 -5.47
N GLY A 268 -1.02 14.35 -5.71
CA GLY A 268 -2.25 13.98 -5.01
C GLY A 268 -2.07 14.19 -3.50
N ASP A 269 -2.12 13.09 -2.76
CA ASP A 269 -1.88 13.03 -1.31
C ASP A 269 -0.63 12.20 -0.94
N VAL A 270 0.20 11.83 -1.91
CA VAL A 270 1.44 11.07 -1.71
C VAL A 270 2.64 12.00 -1.81
N LEU A 271 3.43 12.08 -0.74
CA LEU A 271 4.69 12.81 -0.71
C LEU A 271 5.83 11.86 -1.07
N PHE A 272 6.44 12.11 -2.23
CA PHE A 272 7.62 11.41 -2.70
C PHE A 272 8.86 12.09 -2.12
N MET A 273 9.65 11.33 -1.38
CA MET A 273 10.89 11.79 -0.77
C MET A 273 12.08 11.42 -1.65
N PRO A 274 13.09 12.32 -1.79
CA PRO A 274 14.32 12.04 -2.51
C PRO A 274 15.02 10.79 -2.02
N GLY A 275 15.71 10.10 -2.94
CA GLY A 275 16.61 9.00 -2.59
C GLY A 275 17.63 9.40 -1.53
N ARG A 276 18.11 10.65 -1.53
CA ARG A 276 18.99 11.20 -0.49
C ARG A 276 18.43 11.06 0.93
N SER A 277 17.12 11.23 1.09
CA SER A 277 16.47 11.27 2.40
C SER A 277 16.25 9.88 2.99
N PHE A 278 15.96 8.88 2.13
CA PHE A 278 15.54 7.53 2.56
C PHE A 278 16.50 6.40 2.17
N ALA A 279 17.26 6.59 1.09
CA ALA A 279 18.19 5.61 0.52
C ALA A 279 19.52 6.27 0.08
N PRO A 280 20.23 6.99 0.98
CA PRO A 280 21.40 7.79 0.62
C PRO A 280 22.56 6.96 0.04
N MET A 281 22.63 5.66 0.35
CA MET A 281 23.71 4.77 -0.08
C MET A 281 23.53 4.23 -1.51
N THR A 282 22.32 4.33 -2.06
CA THR A 282 21.98 3.82 -3.39
C THR A 282 21.67 4.94 -4.39
N ASN A 283 21.92 6.20 -4.02
CA ASN A 283 21.75 7.36 -4.87
C ASN A 283 23.02 8.21 -4.82
N THR A 284 23.43 8.74 -5.97
CA THR A 284 24.64 9.57 -6.06
C THR A 284 24.29 10.91 -6.68
N TYR A 285 24.90 11.98 -6.19
CA TYR A 285 24.59 13.35 -6.58
C TYR A 285 25.86 14.10 -6.98
N SER A 286 25.73 15.08 -7.89
CA SER A 286 26.84 15.93 -8.27
C SER A 286 27.20 16.92 -7.13
N PRO A 287 28.43 17.45 -7.10
CA PRO A 287 28.80 18.49 -6.14
C PRO A 287 27.90 19.73 -6.19
N GLU A 288 27.35 20.07 -7.37
CA GLU A 288 26.42 21.19 -7.53
C GLU A 288 25.05 20.90 -6.92
N GLU A 289 24.58 19.65 -6.99
CA GLU A 289 23.29 19.21 -6.44
C GLU A 289 23.32 19.13 -4.93
N GLU A 290 24.45 18.75 -4.32
CA GLU A 290 24.63 18.65 -2.86
C GLU A 290 24.18 19.91 -2.10
N ALA A 291 24.34 21.09 -2.72
CA ALA A 291 23.93 22.37 -2.12
C ALA A 291 22.41 22.55 -1.99
N ILE A 292 21.62 21.78 -2.73
CA ILE A 292 20.16 21.86 -2.79
C ILE A 292 19.47 20.55 -2.43
N LEU A 293 20.17 19.60 -1.82
CA LEU A 293 19.57 18.33 -1.40
C LEU A 293 18.72 18.49 -0.15
N SER A 294 17.68 17.66 -0.09
CA SER A 294 16.99 17.41 1.18
C SER A 294 17.92 16.73 2.18
N PRO A 295 17.72 16.95 3.49
CA PRO A 295 18.52 16.25 4.48
C PRO A 295 18.32 14.74 4.38
N GLN A 296 19.36 14.00 4.73
CA GLN A 296 19.26 12.58 5.01
C GLN A 296 18.42 12.41 6.28
N LEU A 297 17.36 11.59 6.21
CA LEU A 297 16.44 11.38 7.33
C LEU A 297 16.67 10.02 7.97
N VAL A 298 16.95 9.01 7.15
CA VAL A 298 17.26 7.66 7.60
C VAL A 298 18.46 7.07 6.87
N THR A 299 19.04 6.04 7.49
CA THR A 299 20.01 5.13 6.88
C THR A 299 19.52 3.70 7.06
N HIS A 300 19.37 2.98 5.95
CA HIS A 300 19.17 1.54 5.94
C HIS A 300 20.54 0.85 5.89
N HIS A 301 20.80 -0.07 6.83
CA HIS A 301 22.12 -0.67 7.04
C HIS A 301 22.34 -1.96 6.23
N TYR A 302 21.33 -2.42 5.47
CA TYR A 302 21.40 -3.61 4.61
C TYR A 302 21.91 -4.87 5.34
N ALA A 303 21.54 -5.03 6.61
CA ALA A 303 21.96 -6.16 7.43
C ALA A 303 21.47 -7.49 6.84
N GLY A 304 20.36 -7.45 6.08
CA GLY A 304 19.88 -8.58 5.30
C GLY A 304 19.42 -9.76 6.15
N THR A 305 19.06 -9.50 7.41
CA THR A 305 18.65 -10.52 8.39
C THR A 305 17.43 -11.30 7.91
N TRP A 306 16.58 -10.73 7.06
CA TRP A 306 15.43 -11.45 6.51
C TRP A 306 15.78 -12.58 5.51
N LYS A 307 17.01 -12.63 4.97
CA LYS A 307 17.42 -13.57 3.90
C LYS A 307 17.70 -14.99 4.42
N ASN A 308 16.83 -15.51 5.27
CA ASN A 308 16.90 -16.86 5.82
C ASN A 308 15.50 -17.49 5.88
N SER A 309 15.42 -18.75 6.32
CA SER A 309 14.16 -19.50 6.39
C SER A 309 13.24 -19.07 7.53
N HIS A 310 13.70 -18.24 8.47
CA HIS A 310 12.96 -17.86 9.67
C HIS A 310 12.47 -16.41 9.65
N GLY A 311 13.01 -15.57 8.77
CA GLY A 311 12.62 -14.16 8.59
C GLY A 311 13.04 -13.26 9.75
N GLY A 312 14.24 -12.68 9.66
CA GLY A 312 14.79 -11.74 10.63
C GLY A 312 16.03 -12.31 11.31
N GLU A 313 16.37 -11.80 12.50
CA GLU A 313 17.61 -12.16 13.20
C GLU A 313 17.70 -13.67 13.51
N ASP A 314 18.59 -14.39 12.81
CA ASP A 314 18.88 -15.85 12.94
C ASP A 314 20.17 -16.20 13.70
#